data_AF-A0A9X0YTV5-F1
#
_entry.id   AF-A0A9X0YTV5-F1
#
_cell.length_a   1.000
_cell.length_b   1.000
_cell.length_c   1.000
_cell.angle_alpha   90.00
_cell.angle_beta   90.00
_cell.angle_gamma   90.00
#
_symmetry.space_group_name_H-M   'P 1'
#
loop_
_entity.id
_entity.type
_entity.pdbx_description
1 polymer ?
#
loop_
_entity_poly.entity_id
_entity_poly.type
_entity_poly.pdbx_seq_one_letter_code
_entity_poly.pdbx_strand_id
1 'polypeptide(L)'
;MQRLVIVILCIPVLLLSGCLNPAAVSVVSDMYEAALLENDELVATYFSEDYLEKHPLEELSDELAADVRNRGGVNLLNMKELQGRNLQSEIVQALNDTYAEDWSFVVLQTDDDTIQTWVVKRGETQYYIVEGQKMNVDTYNGAVLK
;
A
#
# COMPACT_ATOMS: atom_id res chain seq x y z
N MET A 1 50.09 -40.33 -1.34
CA MET A 1 48.96 -40.93 -2.09
C MET A 1 47.99 -41.41 -1.02
N GLN A 2 46.74 -40.97 -0.85
CA GLN A 2 45.69 -40.55 -1.77
C GLN A 2 44.82 -39.45 -1.11
N ARG A 3 44.77 -38.30 -1.80
CA ARG A 3 43.67 -37.35 -2.00
C ARG A 3 42.55 -37.23 -0.96
N LEU A 4 42.57 -36.07 -0.27
CA LEU A 4 41.42 -35.31 0.22
C LEU A 4 40.29 -35.27 -0.82
N VAL A 5 39.08 -35.62 -0.40
CA VAL A 5 37.84 -35.20 -1.06
C VAL A 5 36.98 -34.56 0.00
N ILE A 6 37.16 -33.24 0.15
CA ILE A 6 36.23 -32.38 0.88
C ILE A 6 35.02 -32.24 -0.04
N VAL A 7 33.93 -32.95 0.29
CA VAL A 7 32.63 -32.72 -0.33
C VAL A 7 32.11 -31.40 0.25
N ILE A 8 32.41 -30.31 -0.45
CA ILE A 8 31.78 -29.01 -0.23
C ILE A 8 30.32 -29.18 -0.61
N LEU A 9 29.48 -29.37 0.40
CA LEU A 9 28.04 -29.27 0.30
C LEU A 9 27.71 -27.80 0.02
N CYS A 10 27.75 -27.41 -1.25
CA CYS A 10 27.19 -26.15 -1.73
C CYS A 10 25.69 -26.20 -1.46
N ILE A 11 25.27 -25.71 -0.29
CA ILE A 11 23.90 -25.26 -0.05
C ILE A 11 23.69 -24.14 -1.06
N PRO A 12 22.83 -24.30 -2.09
CA PRO A 12 22.35 -23.11 -2.78
C PRO A 12 21.45 -22.43 -1.76
N VAL A 13 22.00 -21.46 -1.04
CA VAL A 13 21.21 -20.40 -0.42
C VAL A 13 20.56 -19.72 -1.61
N LEU A 14 19.38 -20.24 -1.96
CA LEU A 14 18.45 -19.62 -2.87
C LEU A 14 18.23 -18.23 -2.31
N LEU A 15 18.97 -17.28 -2.90
CA LEU A 15 18.61 -15.88 -2.92
C LEU A 15 17.22 -15.85 -3.57
N LEU A 16 16.20 -16.10 -2.74
CA LEU A 16 14.86 -15.60 -2.92
C LEU A 16 14.99 -14.08 -2.79
N SER A 17 15.63 -13.48 -3.80
CA SER A 17 15.38 -12.11 -4.22
C SER A 17 13.95 -12.10 -4.75
N GLY A 18 12.98 -12.39 -3.87
CA GLY A 18 11.61 -12.00 -4.13
C GLY A 18 11.69 -10.52 -4.40
N CYS A 19 11.17 -10.10 -5.55
CA CYS A 19 10.95 -8.69 -5.84
C CYS A 19 10.05 -8.15 -4.71
N LEU A 20 10.66 -7.66 -3.64
CA LEU A 20 9.97 -7.22 -2.44
C LEU A 20 9.28 -5.91 -2.77
N ASN A 21 8.02 -5.99 -3.17
CA ASN A 21 7.12 -4.84 -3.07
C ASN A 21 7.02 -4.47 -1.57
N PRO A 22 7.03 -3.19 -1.19
CA PRO A 22 6.91 -2.85 0.22
C PRO A 22 5.61 -3.41 0.81
N ALA A 23 5.66 -3.85 2.07
CA ALA A 23 4.52 -4.50 2.73
C ALA A 23 3.26 -3.65 2.70
N ALA A 24 3.39 -2.32 2.86
CA ALA A 24 2.27 -1.39 2.75
C ALA A 24 1.64 -1.36 1.35
N VAL A 25 2.43 -1.46 0.28
CA VAL A 25 1.91 -1.53 -1.08
C VAL A 25 1.18 -2.83 -1.32
N SER A 26 1.70 -3.95 -0.80
CA SER A 26 1.00 -5.25 -0.86
C SER A 26 -0.37 -5.18 -0.18
N VAL A 27 -0.45 -4.59 1.03
CA VAL A 27 -1.72 -4.44 1.77
C VAL A 27 -2.75 -3.65 0.96
N VAL A 28 -2.34 -2.52 0.37
CA VAL A 28 -3.23 -1.72 -0.48
C VAL A 28 -3.61 -2.48 -1.75
N SER A 29 -2.68 -3.20 -2.37
CA SER A 29 -2.95 -4.03 -3.56
C SER A 29 -3.96 -5.13 -3.27
N ASP A 30 -3.74 -5.90 -2.20
CA ASP A 30 -4.60 -7.01 -1.81
C ASP A 30 -6.01 -6.52 -1.43
N MET A 31 -6.12 -5.33 -0.82
CA MET A 31 -7.39 -4.65 -0.56
C MET A 31 -8.15 -4.35 -1.87
N TYR A 32 -7.49 -3.77 -2.87
CA TYR A 32 -8.11 -3.53 -4.18
C TYR A 32 -8.51 -4.82 -4.90
N GLU A 33 -7.70 -5.88 -4.77
CA GLU A 33 -8.05 -7.21 -5.30
C GLU A 33 -9.30 -7.79 -4.60
N ALA A 34 -9.36 -7.69 -3.27
CA ALA A 34 -10.52 -8.14 -2.50
C ALA A 34 -11.81 -7.42 -2.92
N ALA A 35 -11.73 -6.09 -3.12
CA ALA A 35 -12.87 -5.30 -3.59
C ALA A 35 -13.30 -5.71 -5.02
N LEU A 36 -12.35 -5.94 -5.94
CA LEU A 36 -12.65 -6.43 -7.28
C LEU A 36 -13.36 -7.80 -7.27
N LEU A 37 -13.05 -8.65 -6.28
CA LEU A 37 -13.66 -9.95 -6.07
C LEU A 37 -14.98 -9.88 -5.28
N GLU A 38 -15.50 -8.68 -5.00
CA GLU A 38 -16.74 -8.44 -4.25
C GLU A 38 -16.70 -9.12 -2.86
N ASN A 39 -15.51 -9.18 -2.25
CA ASN A 39 -15.29 -9.78 -0.94
C ASN A 39 -15.21 -8.71 0.15
N ASP A 40 -16.35 -8.10 0.47
CA ASP A 40 -16.45 -7.01 1.45
C ASP A 40 -15.92 -7.41 2.84
N GLU A 41 -16.15 -8.66 3.25
CA GLU A 41 -15.63 -9.18 4.52
C GLU A 41 -14.11 -9.08 4.57
N LEU A 42 -13.43 -9.43 3.47
CA LEU A 42 -11.98 -9.31 3.36
C LEU A 42 -11.52 -7.85 3.24
N VAL A 43 -12.24 -7.02 2.47
CA VAL A 43 -11.96 -5.58 2.36
C VAL A 43 -11.94 -4.94 3.75
N ALA A 44 -12.93 -5.23 4.59
CA ALA A 44 -13.02 -4.70 5.95
C ALA A 44 -11.78 -5.02 6.80
N THR A 45 -11.13 -6.17 6.60
CA THR A 45 -9.96 -6.57 7.40
C THR A 45 -8.72 -5.70 7.17
N TYR A 46 -8.68 -4.96 6.06
CA TYR A 46 -7.56 -4.07 5.73
C TYR A 46 -7.67 -2.70 6.37
N PHE A 47 -8.83 -2.31 6.93
CA PHE A 47 -9.05 -0.98 7.47
C PHE A 47 -9.13 -0.99 9.00
N SER A 48 -8.77 0.14 9.63
CA SER A 48 -9.09 0.38 11.03
C SER A 48 -10.59 0.59 11.23
N GLU A 49 -11.10 0.21 12.40
CA GLU A 49 -12.49 0.45 12.81
C GLU A 49 -12.87 1.94 12.67
N ASP A 50 -12.04 2.86 13.19
CA ASP A 50 -12.22 4.32 13.09
C ASP A 50 -12.37 4.86 11.64
N TYR A 51 -11.83 4.13 10.66
CA TYR A 51 -11.96 4.49 9.25
C TYR A 51 -13.31 4.00 8.72
N LEU A 52 -13.66 2.73 8.97
CA LEU A 52 -14.93 2.15 8.54
C LEU A 52 -16.16 2.80 9.20
N GLU A 53 -16.02 3.37 10.39
CA GLU A 53 -17.07 4.17 11.02
C GLU A 53 -17.46 5.41 10.19
N LYS A 54 -16.51 5.96 9.42
CA LYS A 54 -16.69 7.17 8.60
C LYS A 54 -16.95 6.85 7.14
N HIS A 55 -16.59 5.65 6.70
CA HIS A 55 -16.62 5.22 5.30
C HIS A 55 -17.42 3.90 5.22
N PRO A 56 -18.72 3.96 4.83
CA PRO A 56 -19.54 2.77 4.68
C PRO A 56 -18.87 1.74 3.77
N LEU A 57 -18.76 0.50 4.25
CA LEU A 57 -17.98 -0.56 3.60
C LEU A 57 -18.46 -0.85 2.17
N GLU A 58 -19.77 -0.91 1.95
CA GLU A 58 -20.36 -1.19 0.63
C GLU A 58 -19.95 -0.12 -0.40
N GLU A 59 -20.13 1.16 -0.07
CA GLU A 59 -19.72 2.28 -0.94
C GLU A 59 -18.21 2.27 -1.19
N LEU A 60 -17.42 2.01 -0.14
CA LEU A 60 -15.97 1.92 -0.24
C LEU A 60 -15.52 0.77 -1.16
N SER A 61 -16.05 -0.44 -0.98
CA SER A 61 -15.77 -1.59 -1.84
C SER A 61 -16.11 -1.31 -3.30
N ASP A 62 -17.28 -0.71 -3.56
CA ASP A 62 -17.71 -0.36 -4.91
C ASP A 62 -16.77 0.65 -5.57
N GLU A 63 -16.35 1.69 -4.84
CA GLU A 63 -15.38 2.67 -5.32
C GLU A 63 -14.02 2.04 -5.63
N LEU A 64 -13.51 1.19 -4.74
CA LEU A 64 -12.24 0.48 -4.92
C LEU A 64 -12.29 -0.41 -6.18
N ALA A 65 -13.37 -1.18 -6.33
CA ALA A 65 -13.57 -2.03 -7.50
C ALA A 65 -13.70 -1.21 -8.80
N ALA A 66 -14.36 -0.05 -8.74
CA ALA A 66 -14.48 0.86 -9.87
C ALA A 66 -13.12 1.42 -10.30
N ASP A 67 -12.27 1.84 -9.35
CA ASP A 67 -10.91 2.32 -9.64
C ASP A 67 -10.08 1.24 -10.36
N VAL A 68 -10.17 -0.03 -9.92
CA VAL A 68 -9.50 -1.15 -10.58
C VAL A 68 -10.01 -1.37 -12.00
N ARG A 69 -11.33 -1.32 -12.19
CA ARG A 69 -11.97 -1.46 -13.51
C ARG A 69 -11.56 -0.33 -14.45
N ASN A 70 -11.52 0.91 -13.97
CA ASN A 70 -11.12 2.09 -14.75
C ASN A 70 -9.68 1.97 -15.26
N ARG A 71 -8.77 1.44 -14.44
CA ARG A 71 -7.37 1.22 -14.82
C ARG A 71 -7.12 -0.07 -15.61
N GLY A 72 -8.10 -0.98 -15.67
CA GLY A 72 -7.96 -2.27 -16.34
C GLY A 72 -7.20 -3.33 -15.54
N GLY A 73 -7.16 -3.19 -14.21
CA GLY A 73 -6.55 -4.16 -13.29
C GLY A 73 -5.68 -3.53 -12.22
N VAL A 74 -5.50 -4.25 -11.10
CA VAL A 74 -4.80 -3.74 -9.91
C VAL A 74 -3.35 -3.35 -10.21
N ASN A 75 -2.66 -4.13 -11.04
CA ASN A 75 -1.28 -3.85 -11.46
C ASN A 75 -1.14 -2.54 -12.26
N LEU A 76 -2.24 -1.96 -12.78
CA LEU A 76 -2.26 -0.72 -13.56
C LEU A 76 -2.63 0.52 -12.73
N LEU A 77 -2.85 0.36 -11.42
CA LEU A 77 -3.00 1.46 -10.46
C LEU A 77 -1.66 2.15 -10.16
N ASN A 78 -0.52 1.61 -10.63
CA ASN A 78 0.83 2.19 -10.49
C ASN A 78 1.19 2.53 -9.03
N MET A 79 0.82 1.66 -8.09
CA MET A 79 0.99 1.91 -6.66
C MET A 79 2.46 2.05 -6.28
N LYS A 80 2.76 3.04 -5.43
CA LYS A 80 4.10 3.28 -4.89
C LYS A 80 4.03 3.75 -3.45
N GLU A 81 4.96 3.29 -2.63
CA GLU A 81 5.20 3.90 -1.33
C GLU A 81 6.09 5.14 -1.50
N LEU A 82 5.68 6.26 -0.90
CA LEU A 82 6.48 7.48 -0.81
C LEU A 82 7.15 7.56 0.56
N GLN A 83 8.46 7.78 0.53
CA GLN A 83 9.23 8.07 1.73
C GLN A 83 9.01 9.54 2.15
N GLY A 84 9.05 9.83 3.44
CA GLY A 84 8.84 11.19 3.97
C GLY A 84 9.75 12.25 3.36
N ARG A 85 10.95 11.90 2.89
CA ARG A 85 11.84 12.85 2.16
C ARG A 85 11.26 13.38 0.84
N ASN A 86 10.30 12.67 0.25
CA ASN A 86 9.61 13.03 -0.99
C ASN A 86 8.31 13.80 -0.73
N LEU A 87 7.87 13.88 0.53
CA LEU A 87 6.65 14.55 0.95
C LEU A 87 6.98 15.96 1.44
N GLN A 88 5.98 16.85 1.38
CA GLN A 88 6.07 18.14 2.07
C GLN A 88 6.25 17.95 3.57
N SER A 89 7.03 18.84 4.19
CA SER A 89 7.34 18.80 5.62
C SER A 89 6.10 18.81 6.50
N GLU A 90 5.09 19.54 6.07
CA GLU A 90 3.81 19.73 6.74
C GLU A 90 3.03 18.42 6.82
N ILE A 91 3.06 17.61 5.74
CA ILE A 91 2.45 16.28 5.73
C ILE A 91 3.22 15.33 6.63
N VAL A 92 4.55 15.32 6.54
CA VAL A 92 5.38 14.47 7.41
C VAL A 92 5.12 14.79 8.88
N GLN A 93 5.04 16.08 9.22
CA GLN A 93 4.76 16.51 10.59
C GLN A 93 3.35 16.09 11.03
N ALA A 94 2.33 16.31 10.21
CA ALA A 94 0.96 15.91 10.53
C ALA A 94 0.84 14.39 10.75
N LEU A 95 1.46 13.58 9.88
CA LEU A 95 1.45 12.13 10.02
C LEU A 95 2.22 11.68 11.27
N ASN A 96 3.35 12.31 11.59
CA ASN A 96 4.11 12.00 12.80
C ASN A 96 3.33 12.37 14.08
N ASP A 97 2.65 13.52 14.09
CA ASP A 97 1.86 13.99 15.22
C ASP A 97 0.65 13.08 15.47
N THR A 98 0.00 12.59 14.41
CA THR A 98 -1.18 11.71 14.52
C THR A 98 -0.83 10.25 14.78
N TYR A 99 0.18 9.70 14.10
CA TYR A 99 0.41 8.26 14.07
C TYR A 99 1.67 7.77 14.79
N ALA A 100 2.52 8.69 15.29
CA ALA A 100 3.92 8.42 15.66
C ALA A 100 4.74 7.92 14.44
N GLU A 101 6.06 7.84 14.56
CA GLU A 101 7.01 7.62 13.44
C GLU A 101 6.97 6.21 12.77
N ASP A 102 5.81 5.57 12.64
CA ASP A 102 5.63 4.22 12.07
C ASP A 102 4.42 4.15 11.11
N TRP A 103 4.44 5.01 10.11
CA TRP A 103 3.47 5.06 9.03
C TRP A 103 4.14 4.87 7.67
N SER A 104 3.41 4.25 6.74
CA SER A 104 3.74 4.15 5.33
C SER A 104 2.72 4.95 4.53
N PHE A 105 3.19 5.75 3.57
CA PHE A 105 2.33 6.56 2.70
C PHE A 105 2.33 5.96 1.30
N VAL A 106 1.22 5.36 0.89
CA VAL A 106 1.05 4.71 -0.41
C VAL A 106 0.25 5.63 -1.32
N VAL A 107 0.70 5.78 -2.56
CA VAL A 107 0.02 6.57 -3.57
C VAL A 107 -0.24 5.72 -4.80
N LEU A 108 -1.37 5.96 -5.45
CA LEU A 108 -1.75 5.28 -6.68
C LEU A 108 -2.60 6.18 -7.57
N GLN A 109 -2.67 5.85 -8.84
CA GLN A 109 -3.44 6.58 -9.84
C GLN A 109 -4.70 5.79 -10.18
N THR A 110 -5.87 6.36 -9.88
CA THR A 110 -7.17 5.70 -10.07
C THR A 110 -7.84 6.09 -11.39
N ASP A 111 -7.48 7.25 -11.94
CA ASP A 111 -7.78 7.66 -13.32
C ASP A 111 -6.71 8.64 -13.83
N ASP A 112 -6.81 9.11 -15.07
CA ASP A 112 -5.81 9.97 -15.71
C ASP A 112 -5.46 11.24 -14.93
N ASP A 113 -6.42 11.81 -14.21
CA ASP A 113 -6.25 13.05 -13.44
C ASP A 113 -6.38 12.85 -11.92
N THR A 114 -6.60 11.62 -11.44
CA THR A 114 -6.97 11.35 -10.06
C THR A 114 -5.98 10.44 -9.35
N ILE A 115 -5.52 10.89 -8.18
CA ILE A 115 -4.60 10.20 -7.29
C ILE A 115 -5.36 9.82 -6.01
N GLN A 116 -5.19 8.57 -5.59
CA GLN A 116 -5.59 8.09 -4.28
C GLN A 116 -4.34 7.91 -3.42
N THR A 117 -4.40 8.41 -2.19
CA THR A 117 -3.36 8.20 -1.18
C THR A 117 -3.92 7.39 -0.03
N TRP A 118 -3.10 6.52 0.55
CA TRP A 118 -3.42 5.70 1.71
C TRP A 118 -2.32 5.84 2.76
N VAL A 119 -2.73 5.99 4.02
CA VAL A 119 -1.84 5.87 5.17
C VAL A 119 -2.01 4.48 5.74
N VAL A 120 -0.91 3.73 5.80
CA VAL A 120 -0.86 2.36 6.30
C VAL A 120 -0.04 2.34 7.58
N LYS A 121 -0.56 1.67 8.61
CA LYS A 121 0.15 1.44 9.87
C LYS A 121 0.49 -0.03 10.05
N ARG A 122 1.56 -0.27 10.79
CA ARG A 122 1.88 -1.61 11.31
C ARG A 122 1.13 -1.85 12.61
N GLY A 123 0.24 -2.84 12.62
CA GLY A 123 -0.34 -3.40 13.84
C GLY A 123 0.53 -4.48 14.46
N GLU A 124 0.06 -5.07 15.55
CA GLU A 124 0.77 -6.16 16.23
C GLU A 124 0.92 -7.40 15.34
N THR A 125 -0.11 -7.70 14.54
CA THR A 125 -0.20 -8.92 13.73
C THR A 125 -0.15 -8.65 12.23
N GLN A 126 -0.66 -7.51 11.77
CA GLN A 126 -0.75 -7.16 10.36
C GLN A 126 -0.71 -5.64 10.14
N TYR A 127 -0.47 -5.24 8.90
CA TYR A 127 -0.62 -3.85 8.47
C TYR A 127 -2.10 -3.55 8.17
N TYR A 128 -2.52 -2.31 8.40
CA TYR A 128 -3.89 -1.85 8.15
C TYR A 128 -3.91 -0.37 7.74
N ILE A 129 -4.93 0.01 7.00
CA ILE A 129 -5.17 1.35 6.46
C ILE A 129 -5.96 2.16 7.49
N VAL A 130 -5.47 3.37 7.77
CA VAL A 130 -6.05 4.28 8.78
C VAL A 130 -6.63 5.55 8.20
N GLU A 131 -6.20 5.92 7.00
CA GLU A 131 -6.63 7.14 6.33
C GLU A 131 -6.46 7.01 4.82
N GLY A 132 -7.36 7.66 4.08
CA GLY A 132 -7.40 7.65 2.63
C GLY A 132 -7.84 9.01 2.10
N GLN A 133 -7.26 9.47 1.00
CA GLN A 133 -7.66 10.71 0.37
C GLN A 133 -7.57 10.61 -1.15
N LYS A 134 -8.65 11.03 -1.82
CA LYS A 134 -8.72 11.19 -3.28
C LYS A 134 -8.52 12.65 -3.64
N MET A 135 -7.66 12.93 -4.61
CA MET A 135 -7.39 14.29 -5.08
C MET A 135 -6.98 14.28 -6.55
N ASN A 136 -7.13 15.42 -7.23
CA ASN A 136 -6.61 15.54 -8.58
C ASN A 136 -5.07 15.66 -8.59
N VAL A 137 -4.47 15.36 -9.74
CA VAL A 137 -3.02 15.31 -9.93
C VAL A 137 -2.35 16.67 -9.68
N ASP A 138 -3.01 17.77 -10.00
CA ASP A 138 -2.48 19.13 -9.77
C ASP A 138 -2.37 19.45 -8.28
N THR A 139 -3.41 19.10 -7.50
CA THR A 139 -3.40 19.26 -6.04
C THR A 139 -2.35 18.36 -5.43
N TYR A 140 -2.26 17.10 -5.87
CA TYR A 140 -1.24 16.16 -5.41
C TYR A 140 0.18 16.70 -5.64
N ASN A 141 0.48 17.20 -6.85
CA ASN A 141 1.80 17.74 -7.16
C ASN A 141 2.15 18.99 -6.36
N GLY A 142 1.16 19.84 -6.05
CA GLY A 142 1.37 21.10 -5.32
C GLY A 142 1.31 21.00 -3.80
N ALA A 143 0.62 19.99 -3.25
CA ALA A 143 0.37 19.86 -1.82
C ALA A 143 1.04 18.63 -1.19
N VAL A 144 1.27 17.56 -1.95
CA VAL A 144 1.82 16.30 -1.42
C VAL A 144 3.31 16.18 -1.67
N LEU A 145 3.73 16.43 -2.90
CA LEU A 145 5.13 16.31 -3.30
C LEU A 145 5.95 17.55 -2.92
N LYS A 146 7.23 17.30 -2.64
CA LYS A 146 8.24 18.33 -2.36
C LYS A 146 8.92 18.86 -3.62
#